data_AF-A0A2S4YWS9-F1
#
_entry.id   AF-A0A2S4YWS9-F1
#
_cell.length_a   1.000
_cell.length_b   1.000
_cell.length_c   1.000
_cell.angle_alpha   90.00
_cell.angle_beta   90.00
_cell.angle_gamma   90.00
#
_symmetry.space_group_name_H-M   'P 1'
#
loop_
_entity.id
_entity.type
_entity.pdbx_description
1 polymer ?
#
loop_
_entity_poly.entity_id
_entity_poly.type
_entity_poly.pdbx_seq_one_letter_code
_entity_poly.pdbx_strand_id
1 'polypeptide(L)' 'MNTALQWFKSSYSGSEGGECLEVAFTTPQSTDNAAVHIRDSKNPAGPTLQVTPATWTAFTTYATR' A
#
# COMPACT_ATOMS: atom_id res chain seq x y z
N MET A 1 -15.61 -14.36 -0.80
CA MET A 1 -15.45 -13.52 -2.01
C MET A 1 -14.17 -12.74 -1.81
N ASN A 2 -13.20 -12.85 -2.71
CA ASN A 2 -11.93 -12.14 -2.58
C ASN A 2 -12.16 -10.71 -3.07
N THR A 3 -12.39 -9.77 -2.15
CA THR A 3 -12.64 -8.37 -2.50
C THR A 3 -11.40 -7.85 -3.23
N ALA A 4 -11.56 -7.42 -4.48
CA ALA A 4 -10.45 -6.90 -5.26
C ALA A 4 -9.83 -5.67 -4.55
N LEU A 5 -8.51 -5.67 -4.38
CA LEU A 5 -7.79 -4.56 -3.77
C LEU A 5 -7.89 -3.31 -4.64
N GLN A 6 -8.33 -2.20 -4.06
CA GLN A 6 -8.34 -0.90 -4.73
C GLN A 6 -6.99 -0.21 -4.51
N TRP A 7 -6.19 -0.15 -5.58
CA TRP A 7 -4.83 0.40 -5.54
C TRP A 7 -4.80 1.90 -5.84
N PHE A 8 -4.01 2.62 -5.06
CA PHE A 8 -3.74 4.05 -5.19
C PHE A 8 -2.27 4.24 -5.52
N LYS A 9 -1.99 4.83 -6.68
CA LYS A 9 -0.64 5.13 -7.13
C LYS A 9 -0.13 6.42 -6.48
N SER A 10 1.10 6.39 -5.98
CA SER A 10 1.76 7.57 -5.42
C SER A 10 1.92 8.66 -6.49
N SER A 11 1.68 9.92 -6.14
CA SER A 11 1.90 11.07 -7.02
C SER A 11 3.38 11.27 -7.38
N TYR A 12 4.30 10.74 -6.58
CA TYR A 12 5.74 10.73 -6.87
C TYR A 12 6.13 9.62 -7.85
N SER A 13 5.20 8.76 -8.27
CA SER A 13 5.45 7.69 -9.23
C SER A 13 5.22 8.18 -10.66
N GLY A 14 6.29 8.69 -11.28
CA GLY A 14 6.29 9.17 -12.67
C GLY A 14 7.02 8.25 -13.65
N SER A 15 6.79 8.46 -14.95
CA SER A 15 7.48 7.77 -16.06
C SER A 15 8.97 8.13 -16.17
N GLU A 16 9.39 9.22 -15.53
CA GLU A 16 10.77 9.74 -15.54
C GLU A 16 11.66 9.16 -14.43
N GLY A 17 11.26 8.04 -13.82
CA GLY A 17 12.04 7.39 -12.76
C GLY A 17 11.61 7.72 -11.34
N GLY A 18 10.33 8.07 -11.14
CA GLY A 18 9.77 8.25 -9.79
C GLY A 18 9.77 6.99 -8.93
N GLU A 19 9.34 7.11 -7.68
CA GLU A 19 9.49 6.10 -6.61
C GLU A 19 8.67 4.79 -6.83
N CYS A 20 7.79 4.74 -7.85
CA CYS A 20 7.07 3.55 -8.31
C CYS A 20 6.30 2.75 -7.24
N LEU A 21 5.52 3.44 -6.40
CA LEU A 21 4.75 2.81 -5.33
C LEU A 21 3.24 2.92 -5.54
N GLU A 22 2.55 1.82 -5.26
CA GLU A 22 1.10 1.74 -5.09
C GLU A 22 0.75 1.17 -3.72
N VAL A 23 -0.34 1.69 -3.13
CA VAL A 23 -0.88 1.21 -1.85
C VAL A 23 -2.35 0.82 -1.98
N ALA A 24 -2.81 -0.17 -1.22
CA ALA A 24 -4.22 -0.51 -1.10
C ALA A 24 -4.59 -0.74 0.37
N PHE A 25 -5.81 -0.36 0.73
CA PHE A 25 -6.33 -0.49 2.09
C PHE A 25 -7.41 -1.57 2.11
N THR A 26 -7.30 -2.52 3.04
CA THR A 26 -8.37 -3.46 3.33
C THR A 26 -8.96 -3.16 4.69
N THR A 27 -10.28 -2.90 4.68
CA THR A 27 -11.09 -2.93 5.89
C THR A 27 -11.94 -4.19 5.83
N PRO A 28 -11.68 -5.21 6.65
CA PRO A 28 -12.52 -6.39 6.69
C PRO A 28 -13.83 -6.04 7.39
N GLN A 29 -14.85 -6.88 7.23
CA GLN A 29 -16.09 -6.78 7.99
C GLN A 29 -15.89 -6.94 9.50
N SER A 30 -14.73 -7.46 9.92
CA SER A 30 -14.23 -7.51 11.29
C SER A 30 -12.87 -6.80 11.37
N THR A 31 -12.60 -6.09 12.47
CA THR A 31 -11.38 -5.27 12.65
C THR A 31 -10.07 -6.05 12.62
N ASP A 32 -10.10 -7.38 12.83
CA ASP A 32 -8.89 -8.18 13.07
C ASP A 32 -8.06 -8.51 11.81
N ASN A 33 -8.56 -8.19 10.61
CA ASN A 33 -7.87 -8.51 9.35
C ASN A 33 -7.50 -7.27 8.52
N ALA A 34 -7.54 -6.06 9.11
CA ALA A 34 -7.24 -4.84 8.37
C ALA A 34 -5.75 -4.78 8.00
N ALA A 35 -5.46 -4.45 6.73
CA ALA A 35 -4.10 -4.39 6.24
C ALA A 35 -3.89 -3.22 5.25
N VAL A 36 -2.66 -2.72 5.23
CA VAL A 36 -2.14 -1.86 4.17
C VAL A 36 -1.23 -2.71 3.29
N HIS A 37 -1.57 -2.80 2.02
CA HIS A 37 -0.79 -3.51 1.01
C HIS A 37 0.07 -2.48 0.27
N ILE A 38 1.35 -2.77 0.08
CA ILE A 38 2.29 -1.94 -0.67
C ILE A 38 2.91 -2.79 -1.77
N ARG A 39 3.02 -2.25 -2.99
CA ARG A 39 3.69 -2.92 -4.11
C ARG A 39 4.41 -1.95 -5.03
N ASP A 40 5.28 -2.51 -5.85
CA ASP A 40 5.92 -1.82 -6.97
C ASP A 40 4.91 -1.62 -8.11
N SER A 41 4.68 -0.36 -8.50
CA SER A 41 3.81 0.00 -9.63
C SER A 41 4.31 -0.55 -10.97
N LYS A 42 5.63 -0.76 -11.12
CA LYS A 42 6.24 -1.29 -12.35
C LYS A 42 6.16 -2.81 -12.43
N ASN A 43 5.95 -3.49 -11.31
CA ASN A 43 5.78 -4.93 -11.26
C ASN A 43 4.52 -5.35 -10.47
N PRO A 44 3.31 -5.08 -10.96
CA PRO A 44 2.06 -5.33 -10.23
C PRO A 44 1.79 -6.80 -9.90
N ALA A 45 2.42 -7.73 -10.63
CA ALA A 45 2.34 -9.17 -10.42
C ALA A 45 3.42 -9.70 -9.45
N GLY A 46 4.33 -8.83 -9.00
CA GLY A 46 5.34 -9.14 -8.01
C GLY A 46 4.78 -9.29 -6.59
N PRO A 47 5.66 -9.53 -5.61
CA PRO A 47 5.27 -9.66 -4.21
C PRO A 47 4.70 -8.34 -3.67
N THR A 48 3.72 -8.44 -2.78
CA THR A 48 3.15 -7.31 -2.04
C THR A 48 3.62 -7.36 -0.59
N LEU A 49 4.12 -6.25 -0.05
CA LEU A 49 4.34 -6.10 1.39
C LEU A 49 3.00 -5.80 2.07
N GLN A 50 2.73 -6.47 3.19
CA GLN A 50 1.55 -6.24 4.01
C GLN A 50 1.96 -5.78 5.40
N VAL A 51 1.34 -4.70 5.87
CA VAL A 51 1.53 -4.21 7.23
C VAL A 51 0.19 -3.88 7.87
N THR A 52 0.16 -3.85 9.20
CA THR A 52 -1.03 -3.39 9.92
C THR A 52 -1.23 -1.87 9.72
N PRO A 53 -2.45 -1.35 9.88
CA PRO A 53 -2.69 0.09 9.88
C PRO A 53 -1.83 0.85 10.90
N ALA A 54 -1.64 0.29 12.10
CA ALA A 54 -0.80 0.89 13.14
C ALA A 54 0.66 1.01 12.71
N THR A 55 1.22 -0.03 12.09
CA THR A 55 2.58 0.00 11.52
C THR A 55 2.70 1.03 10.41
N TRP A 56 1.71 1.13 9.52
CA TRP A 56 1.71 2.12 8.44
C TRP A 56 1.67 3.57 8.96
N THR A 57 0.84 3.85 9.97
CA THR A 57 0.78 5.16 10.62
C THR A 57 2.12 5.52 11.27
N ALA A 58 2.74 4.59 12.00
CA ALA A 58 4.04 4.83 12.61
C ALA A 58 5.12 5.12 11.55
N PHE A 59 5.16 4.34 10.48
CA PHE A 59 6.11 4.52 9.38
C PHE A 59 5.95 5.89 8.70
N THR A 60 4.74 6.25 8.30
CA THR A 60 4.47 7.52 7.61
C THR A 60 4.74 8.74 8.50
N THR A 61 4.46 8.65 9.81
CA THR A 61 4.82 9.69 10.78
C THR A 61 6.33 9.89 10.88
N TYR A 62 7.11 8.80 10.79
CA TYR A 62 8.57 8.88 10.76
C TYR A 62 9.08 9.44 9.43
N ALA A 63 8.58 8.95 8.30
CA ALA A 63 9.08 9.26 6.97
C ALA A 63 8.73 10.66 6.44
N THR A 64 7.83 11.38 7.12
CA THR A 64 7.42 12.75 6.75
C THR A 64 8.11 13.84 7.56
N ARG A 65 9.06 13.46 8.43
CA ARG A 65 9.96 14.37 9.12
C ARG A 65 11.17 14.70 8.26
#